data_AF-A0A7D9HJD5-F1
#
_entry.id   AF-A0A7D9HJD5-F1
#
_cell.length_a   1.000
_cell.length_b   1.000
_cell.length_c   1.000
_cell.angle_alpha   90.00
_cell.angle_beta   90.00
_cell.angle_gamma   90.00
#
_symmetry.space_group_name_H-M   'P 1'
#
loop_
_entity.id
_entity.type
_entity.pdbx_description
1 polymer ?
#
loop_
_entity_poly.entity_id
_entity_poly.type
_entity_poly.pdbx_seq_one_letter_code
_entity_poly.pdbx_strand_id
1 'polypeptide(L)'
;MGDDMVNTPSQEQHSVQSFSYSTTPNLTKSTPGNTPLFGGGRRKNAVIVKIIHAQMSLRNEKSNPTFQEIGQTYINVNEENANVNFLTTKARESFHDETLDLVTNNGLKIIDNEGTRGLSFWKWPSRKIYAVKTNPRSTKRLNKSKEKIISHYDVSDDSDDEFVSTSKKAKLVTSMDFQQLKSQLDEMKGMINDILQVNQEVSLPVGVVKLVRDAFMCKICHVTPIKPPVIATKCCSTLLGCEVCVNRWYNGTDSLSKKCPYCNEPRGYASTYQFKGLDEFLAGVGNMIKGADVDMPENHVE
;
A
#
# COMPACT_ATOMS: atom_id res chain seq x y z
N MET A 1 76.94 -14.88 -3.05
CA MET A 1 77.34 -13.56 -3.57
C MET A 1 77.69 -13.83 -5.03
N GLY A 2 76.77 -13.75 -5.97
CA GLY A 2 75.96 -12.59 -6.36
C GLY A 2 76.31 -12.32 -7.82
N ASP A 3 75.29 -12.27 -8.68
CA ASP A 3 75.17 -11.47 -9.92
C ASP A 3 74.73 -12.25 -11.19
N ASP A 4 73.44 -12.04 -11.49
CA ASP A 4 72.80 -11.64 -12.77
C ASP A 4 73.10 -12.42 -14.07
N MET A 5 72.13 -13.16 -14.61
CA MET A 5 71.02 -12.75 -15.51
C MET A 5 71.46 -12.27 -16.91
N VAL A 6 71.05 -13.01 -17.97
CA VAL A 6 70.33 -12.48 -19.16
C VAL A 6 69.64 -13.62 -19.94
N ASN A 7 68.37 -13.37 -20.26
CA ASN A 7 67.35 -14.08 -21.07
C ASN A 7 67.71 -14.08 -22.59
N THR A 8 67.26 -14.95 -23.50
CA THR A 8 65.88 -15.35 -23.91
C THR A 8 65.99 -16.49 -24.96
N PRO A 9 64.92 -17.25 -25.26
CA PRO A 9 64.72 -17.67 -26.66
C PRO A 9 63.28 -17.60 -27.21
N SER A 10 63.26 -17.42 -28.54
CA SER A 10 62.33 -17.96 -29.57
C SER A 10 60.89 -17.44 -29.72
N GLN A 11 60.69 -16.73 -30.84
CA GLN A 11 59.43 -16.65 -31.60
C GLN A 11 59.36 -17.81 -32.62
N GLU A 12 58.22 -18.49 -32.68
CA GLU A 12 57.80 -19.28 -33.84
C GLU A 12 56.50 -18.74 -34.43
N GLN A 13 56.42 -18.91 -35.74
CA GLN A 13 55.49 -18.37 -36.72
C GLN A 13 54.12 -19.03 -36.63
N HIS A 14 53.07 -18.39 -37.17
CA HIS A 14 52.11 -19.06 -38.07
C HIS A 14 51.38 -18.01 -38.94
N SER A 15 51.53 -18.21 -40.25
CA SER A 15 50.85 -17.60 -41.41
C SER A 15 49.39 -18.12 -41.49
N VAL A 16 48.38 -17.66 -42.26
CA VAL A 16 48.32 -17.24 -43.68
C VAL A 16 46.93 -16.62 -44.01
N GLN A 17 46.91 -15.60 -44.90
CA GLN A 17 45.88 -15.18 -45.91
C GLN A 17 44.45 -14.76 -45.50
N SER A 18 43.91 -13.64 -46.00
CA SER A 18 43.27 -13.59 -47.33
C SER A 18 42.95 -12.16 -47.87
N PHE A 19 43.37 -11.95 -49.13
CA PHE A 19 42.84 -11.18 -50.29
C PHE A 19 42.18 -9.78 -50.19
N SER A 20 42.61 -8.90 -51.11
CA SER A 20 42.05 -7.59 -51.45
C SER A 20 41.71 -7.46 -52.96
N TYR A 21 41.05 -6.34 -53.33
CA TYR A 21 40.69 -5.78 -54.66
C TYR A 21 39.26 -6.15 -55.16
N SER A 22 38.32 -5.27 -55.59
CA SER A 22 38.37 -3.91 -56.15
C SER A 22 36.99 -3.18 -56.12
N THR A 23 37.02 -1.85 -55.92
CA THR A 23 36.38 -0.73 -56.68
C THR A 23 34.84 -0.64 -56.98
N THR A 24 34.14 0.21 -56.17
CA THR A 24 33.08 1.26 -56.38
C THR A 24 32.17 1.33 -57.65
N PRO A 25 30.93 1.91 -57.63
CA PRO A 25 30.58 3.18 -56.93
C PRO A 25 29.16 3.42 -56.33
N ASN A 26 29.15 4.37 -55.37
CA ASN A 26 28.16 5.39 -54.97
C ASN A 26 26.65 5.09 -54.87
N LEU A 27 26.12 5.21 -53.64
CA LEU A 27 25.01 6.12 -53.36
C LEU A 27 24.99 6.57 -51.88
N THR A 28 25.23 7.87 -51.70
CA THR A 28 24.95 8.74 -50.54
C THR A 28 24.45 8.08 -49.23
N LYS A 29 25.32 8.05 -48.21
CA LYS A 29 24.89 8.04 -46.80
C LYS A 29 25.61 9.15 -46.05
N SER A 30 24.81 10.13 -45.67
CA SER A 30 25.12 11.24 -44.78
C SER A 30 25.85 10.76 -43.51
N THR A 31 26.93 11.47 -43.20
CA THR A 31 27.68 11.49 -41.94
C THR A 31 26.79 11.31 -40.70
N PRO A 32 27.08 10.38 -39.77
CA PRO A 32 26.56 10.48 -38.42
C PRO A 32 27.37 11.53 -37.67
N GLY A 33 26.88 12.76 -37.70
CA GLY A 33 27.36 13.83 -36.84
C GLY A 33 27.03 13.51 -35.37
N ASN A 34 28.04 13.60 -34.53
CA ASN A 34 28.04 13.76 -33.07
C ASN A 34 26.65 13.75 -32.40
N THR A 35 26.28 12.60 -31.84
CA THR A 35 25.25 12.54 -30.80
C THR A 35 25.92 12.81 -29.45
N PRO A 36 25.53 13.85 -28.69
CA PRO A 36 25.90 13.92 -27.29
C PRO A 36 25.21 12.77 -26.55
N LEU A 37 25.99 11.95 -25.85
CA LEU A 37 25.57 10.73 -25.13
C LEU A 37 24.66 11.00 -23.89
N PHE A 38 24.22 12.24 -23.71
CA PHE A 38 23.30 12.68 -22.65
C PHE A 38 22.11 13.43 -23.27
N GLY A 39 21.34 12.72 -24.08
CA GLY A 39 19.95 13.09 -24.33
C GLY A 39 19.15 12.82 -23.07
N GLY A 40 19.01 13.83 -22.22
CA GLY A 40 18.03 13.83 -21.14
C GLY A 40 16.65 13.58 -21.74
N GLY A 41 16.19 12.33 -21.67
CA GLY A 41 14.86 11.96 -22.11
C GLY A 41 13.88 12.84 -21.35
N ARG A 42 13.19 13.74 -22.08
CA ARG A 42 12.05 14.46 -21.53
C ARG A 42 11.14 13.39 -20.94
N ARG A 43 11.03 13.37 -19.61
CA ARG A 43 10.09 12.50 -18.90
C ARG A 43 8.75 12.70 -19.58
N LYS A 44 8.13 11.61 -20.05
CA LYS A 44 6.73 11.66 -20.47
C LYS A 44 5.93 11.98 -19.21
N ASN A 45 5.75 13.28 -18.93
CA ASN A 45 5.04 13.81 -17.76
C ASN A 45 3.52 13.66 -17.94
N ALA A 46 3.08 12.56 -18.53
CA ALA A 46 1.70 12.32 -18.90
C ALA A 46 1.37 10.84 -18.69
N VAL A 47 0.23 10.56 -18.07
CA VAL A 47 -0.30 9.25 -17.74
C VAL A 47 -1.72 9.16 -18.25
N ILE A 48 -2.10 7.98 -18.76
CA ILE A 48 -3.47 7.72 -19.19
C ILE A 48 -4.23 7.12 -18.00
N VAL A 49 -5.28 7.80 -17.56
CA VAL A 49 -6.16 7.36 -16.49
C VAL A 49 -7.41 6.74 -17.10
N LYS A 50 -7.70 5.50 -16.71
CA LYS A 50 -8.93 4.80 -17.09
C LYS A 50 -10.05 5.15 -16.10
N ILE A 51 -11.17 5.65 -16.60
CA ILE A 51 -12.38 5.89 -15.80
C ILE A 51 -13.49 4.99 -16.32
N ILE A 52 -14.14 4.27 -15.40
CA ILE A 52 -15.22 3.32 -15.71
C ILE A 52 -16.56 3.98 -15.38
N HIS A 53 -17.42 4.16 -16.36
CA HIS A 53 -18.80 4.56 -16.12
C HIS A 53 -19.57 3.36 -15.55
N ALA A 54 -20.18 3.52 -14.39
CA ALA A 54 -20.90 2.45 -13.74
C ALA A 54 -22.15 2.94 -13.01
N GLN A 55 -23.15 2.07 -12.92
CA GLN A 55 -24.26 2.23 -11.99
C GLN A 55 -23.87 1.60 -10.65
N MET A 56 -23.82 2.41 -9.60
CA MET A 56 -23.52 1.95 -8.25
C MET A 56 -24.82 1.61 -7.51
N SER A 57 -24.88 0.41 -6.92
CA SER A 57 -25.95 0.04 -6.00
C SER A 57 -25.39 -0.32 -4.62
N LEU A 58 -25.93 0.33 -3.59
CA LEU A 58 -25.72 -0.05 -2.18
C LEU A 58 -26.91 -0.88 -1.75
N ARG A 59 -26.69 -2.16 -1.43
CA ARG A 59 -27.75 -3.02 -0.88
C ARG A 59 -28.04 -2.68 0.59
N ASN A 60 -27.01 -2.31 1.37
CA ASN A 60 -27.07 -1.86 2.76
C ASN A 60 -25.89 -0.91 3.07
N GLU A 61 -26.00 -0.03 4.08
CA GLU A 61 -24.91 0.90 4.48
C GLU A 61 -23.59 0.20 4.86
N LYS A 62 -23.63 -1.08 5.22
CA LYS A 62 -22.46 -1.90 5.59
C LYS A 62 -21.99 -2.87 4.51
N SER A 63 -22.70 -2.98 3.38
CA SER A 63 -22.31 -3.88 2.29
C SER A 63 -21.37 -3.18 1.31
N ASN A 64 -20.38 -3.90 0.77
CA ASN A 64 -19.57 -3.40 -0.33
C ASN A 64 -20.47 -2.97 -1.50
N PRO A 65 -20.23 -1.78 -2.08
CA PRO A 65 -21.00 -1.33 -3.23
C PRO A 65 -20.77 -2.26 -4.40
N THR A 66 -21.84 -2.52 -5.15
CA THR A 66 -21.76 -3.25 -6.41
C THR A 66 -21.80 -2.27 -7.56
N PHE A 67 -20.94 -2.48 -8.54
CA PHE A 67 -20.82 -1.64 -9.73
C PHE A 67 -21.24 -2.45 -10.94
N GLN A 68 -22.25 -1.96 -11.65
CA GLN A 68 -22.58 -2.45 -12.98
C GLN A 68 -21.88 -1.56 -14.00
N GLU A 69 -20.83 -2.06 -14.65
CA GLU A 69 -20.06 -1.31 -15.63
C GLU A 69 -20.88 -1.09 -16.91
N ILE A 70 -21.00 0.17 -17.32
CA ILE A 70 -21.75 0.61 -18.50
C ILE A 70 -20.78 0.93 -19.64
N GLY A 71 -19.63 1.51 -19.31
CA GLY A 71 -18.63 1.92 -20.31
C GLY A 71 -17.33 2.38 -19.65
N GLN A 72 -16.39 2.84 -20.47
CA GLN A 72 -15.09 3.33 -20.00
C GLN A 72 -14.54 4.43 -20.92
N THR A 73 -13.75 5.33 -20.35
CA THR A 73 -12.99 6.36 -21.08
C THR A 73 -11.54 6.39 -20.59
N TYR A 74 -10.66 6.96 -21.41
CA TYR A 74 -9.24 7.08 -21.15
C TYR A 74 -8.84 8.55 -21.26
N ILE A 75 -8.40 9.13 -20.15
CA ILE A 75 -8.09 10.56 -20.05
C ILE A 75 -6.58 10.71 -19.91
N ASN A 76 -5.97 11.53 -20.75
CA ASN A 76 -4.55 11.87 -20.63
C ASN A 76 -4.36 12.98 -19.60
N VAL A 77 -3.53 12.72 -18.59
CA VAL A 77 -3.33 13.57 -17.43
C VAL A 77 -1.84 13.86 -17.28
N ASN A 78 -1.47 15.11 -17.02
CA ASN A 78 -0.13 15.58 -16.72
C ASN A 78 -0.06 16.14 -15.30
N GLU A 79 1.12 16.57 -14.84
CA GLU A 79 1.29 17.05 -13.46
C GLU A 79 0.44 18.30 -13.13
N GLU A 80 0.17 19.15 -14.12
CA GLU A 80 -0.56 20.42 -13.94
C GLU A 80 -2.08 20.20 -13.85
N ASN A 81 -2.61 19.20 -14.57
CA ASN A 81 -4.05 18.91 -14.62
C ASN A 81 -4.46 17.66 -13.83
N ALA A 82 -3.52 17.01 -13.14
CA ALA A 82 -3.75 15.86 -12.26
C ALA A 82 -4.51 16.26 -11.00
N ASN A 83 -5.81 16.57 -11.13
CA ASN A 83 -6.70 16.87 -10.01
C ASN A 83 -8.10 16.32 -10.27
N VAL A 84 -8.88 16.17 -9.19
CA VAL A 84 -10.20 15.52 -9.27
C VAL A 84 -11.15 16.31 -10.18
N ASN A 85 -11.09 17.64 -10.13
CA ASN A 85 -11.97 18.51 -10.91
C ASN A 85 -11.78 18.32 -12.41
N PHE A 86 -10.52 18.31 -12.89
CA PHE A 86 -10.19 18.10 -14.29
C PHE A 86 -10.69 16.74 -14.80
N LEU A 87 -10.39 15.66 -14.08
CA LEU A 87 -10.82 14.32 -14.49
C LEU A 87 -12.34 14.16 -14.43
N THR A 88 -13.00 14.78 -13.44
CA THR A 88 -14.46 14.74 -13.33
C THR A 88 -15.09 15.45 -14.52
N THR A 89 -14.63 16.65 -14.88
CA THR A 89 -15.12 17.38 -16.06
C THR A 89 -14.92 16.58 -17.35
N LYS A 90 -13.73 15.99 -17.54
CA LYS A 90 -13.44 15.16 -18.72
C LYS A 90 -14.27 13.87 -18.77
N ALA A 91 -14.57 13.28 -17.62
CA ALA A 91 -15.48 12.13 -17.53
C ALA A 91 -16.92 12.54 -17.91
N ARG A 92 -17.41 13.68 -17.39
CA ARG A 92 -18.75 14.22 -17.72
C ARG A 92 -18.88 14.53 -19.20
N GLU A 93 -17.86 15.14 -19.80
CA GLU A 93 -17.80 15.37 -21.25
C GLU A 93 -17.83 14.06 -22.05
N SER A 94 -17.07 13.05 -21.61
CA SER A 94 -16.97 11.75 -22.31
C SER A 94 -18.24 10.92 -22.24
N PHE A 95 -18.99 11.02 -21.14
CA PHE A 95 -20.20 10.23 -20.89
C PHE A 95 -21.50 11.02 -21.10
N HIS A 96 -21.41 12.30 -21.45
CA HIS A 96 -22.54 13.21 -21.64
C HIS A 96 -23.49 13.27 -20.43
N ASP A 97 -22.95 13.20 -19.20
CA ASP A 97 -23.71 13.27 -17.96
C ASP A 97 -22.99 14.16 -16.95
N GLU A 98 -23.58 15.33 -16.66
CA GLU A 98 -23.04 16.33 -15.72
C GLU A 98 -23.20 15.93 -14.25
N THR A 99 -24.04 14.93 -13.97
CA THR A 99 -24.35 14.46 -12.60
C THR A 99 -23.41 13.36 -12.11
N LEU A 100 -22.32 13.11 -12.85
CA LEU A 100 -21.32 12.13 -12.49
C LEU A 100 -20.34 12.67 -11.44
N ASP A 101 -20.08 11.84 -10.45
CA ASP A 101 -19.01 11.98 -9.47
C ASP A 101 -18.03 10.81 -9.59
N LEU A 102 -16.75 11.08 -9.31
CA LEU A 102 -15.72 10.04 -9.27
C LEU A 102 -15.70 9.36 -7.90
N VAL A 103 -15.78 8.03 -7.90
CA VAL A 103 -15.71 7.20 -6.70
C VAL A 103 -14.62 6.13 -6.86
N THR A 104 -14.11 5.67 -5.73
CA THR A 104 -13.16 4.54 -5.66
C THR A 104 -13.90 3.20 -5.64
N ASN A 105 -13.15 2.09 -5.66
CA ASN A 105 -13.69 0.72 -5.67
C ASN A 105 -14.53 0.35 -4.44
N ASN A 106 -14.44 1.11 -3.35
CA ASN A 106 -15.29 0.95 -2.17
C ASN A 106 -16.48 1.92 -2.16
N GLY A 107 -16.73 2.64 -3.27
CA GLY A 107 -17.84 3.58 -3.43
C GLY A 107 -17.65 4.91 -2.72
N LEU A 108 -16.47 5.17 -2.13
CA LEU A 108 -16.17 6.47 -1.55
C LEU A 108 -15.88 7.49 -2.65
N LYS A 109 -16.57 8.64 -2.57
CA LYS A 109 -16.34 9.80 -3.43
C LYS A 109 -14.92 10.31 -3.26
N ILE A 110 -14.25 10.53 -4.38
CA ILE A 110 -12.94 11.17 -4.41
C ILE A 110 -13.17 12.67 -4.25
N ILE A 111 -12.59 13.24 -3.19
CA ILE A 111 -12.69 14.66 -2.87
C ILE A 111 -11.38 15.33 -3.29
N ASP A 112 -11.46 16.51 -3.93
CA ASP A 112 -10.26 17.26 -4.27
C ASP A 112 -9.56 17.77 -3.01
N ASN A 113 -8.35 17.29 -2.76
CA ASN A 113 -7.43 17.75 -1.73
C ASN A 113 -5.98 17.61 -2.22
N GLU A 114 -5.02 18.06 -1.42
CA GLU A 114 -3.59 17.98 -1.77
C GLU A 114 -3.12 16.55 -2.05
N GLY A 115 -3.65 15.55 -1.35
CA GLY A 115 -3.33 14.13 -1.55
C GLY A 115 -3.96 13.48 -2.78
N THR A 116 -4.96 14.11 -3.41
CA THR A 116 -5.58 13.67 -4.68
C THR A 116 -5.07 14.45 -5.89
N ARG A 117 -4.09 15.34 -5.68
CA ARG A 117 -3.43 16.11 -6.73
C ARG A 117 -2.10 15.47 -7.13
N GLY A 118 -1.66 15.72 -8.36
CA GLY A 118 -0.41 15.22 -8.92
C GLY A 118 -0.51 13.80 -9.48
N LEU A 119 0.42 13.43 -10.36
CA LEU A 119 0.35 12.15 -11.07
C LEU A 119 0.50 10.94 -10.15
N SER A 120 1.12 11.08 -8.98
CA SER A 120 1.34 10.00 -8.02
C SER A 120 0.03 9.32 -7.59
N PHE A 121 -1.04 10.09 -7.40
CA PHE A 121 -2.36 9.56 -7.04
C PHE A 121 -3.02 8.81 -8.21
N TRP A 122 -2.96 9.39 -9.41
CA TRP A 122 -3.69 8.92 -10.60
C TRP A 122 -2.97 7.82 -11.38
N LYS A 123 -1.65 7.68 -11.21
CA LYS A 123 -0.81 6.68 -11.88
C LYS A 123 -0.94 5.27 -11.28
N TRP A 124 -1.74 5.09 -10.22
CA TRP A 124 -1.78 3.84 -9.46
C TRP A 124 -2.52 2.72 -10.23
N PRO A 125 -1.84 1.65 -10.69
CA PRO A 125 -2.42 0.67 -11.62
C PRO A 125 -3.49 -0.22 -10.99
N SER A 126 -3.49 -0.41 -9.67
CA SER A 126 -4.48 -1.22 -8.95
C SER A 126 -5.76 -0.45 -8.59
N ARG A 127 -5.75 0.89 -8.69
CA ARG A 127 -6.89 1.71 -8.29
C ARG A 127 -7.89 1.78 -9.43
N LYS A 128 -9.10 1.25 -9.20
CA LYS A 128 -10.23 1.45 -10.09
C LYS A 128 -10.95 2.75 -9.72
N ILE A 129 -11.20 3.59 -10.73
CA ILE A 129 -11.93 4.84 -10.61
C ILE A 129 -13.23 4.67 -11.40
N TYR A 130 -14.35 4.83 -10.71
CA TYR A 130 -15.67 4.77 -11.31
C TYR A 130 -16.28 6.16 -11.39
N ALA A 131 -16.92 6.48 -12.51
CA ALA A 131 -17.82 7.62 -12.63
C ALA A 131 -19.24 7.09 -12.39
N VAL A 132 -19.90 7.60 -11.35
CA VAL A 132 -21.22 7.16 -10.93
C VAL A 132 -22.13 8.36 -10.74
N LYS A 133 -23.43 8.18 -11.01
CA LYS A 133 -24.43 9.23 -10.83
C LYS A 133 -24.64 9.54 -9.35
N THR A 134 -24.55 10.81 -8.97
CA THR A 134 -24.77 11.25 -7.59
C THR A 134 -26.22 11.00 -7.18
N ASN A 135 -26.45 10.06 -6.26
CA ASN A 135 -27.76 9.89 -5.63
C ASN A 135 -27.85 10.81 -4.40
N PRO A 136 -28.78 11.78 -4.36
CA PRO A 136 -28.90 12.76 -3.28
C PRO A 136 -29.22 12.19 -1.89
N ARG A 137 -29.43 10.86 -1.77
CA ARG A 137 -29.79 10.22 -0.50
C ARG A 137 -28.61 9.80 0.38
N SER A 138 -27.36 9.81 -0.11
CA SER A 138 -26.21 9.23 0.62
C SER A 138 -25.31 10.22 1.38
N THR A 139 -25.51 11.53 1.25
CA THR A 139 -24.57 12.54 1.81
C THR A 139 -25.02 13.23 3.10
N LYS A 140 -26.20 12.89 3.65
CA LYS A 140 -26.66 13.44 4.93
C LYS A 140 -26.28 12.51 6.09
N ARG A 141 -25.10 12.70 6.68
CA ARG A 141 -24.78 12.58 8.13
C ARG A 141 -23.31 12.26 8.34
N LEU A 142 -22.48 13.29 8.33
CA LEU A 142 -21.25 13.32 9.12
C LEU A 142 -21.01 14.80 9.41
N ASN A 143 -21.47 15.26 10.57
CA ASN A 143 -21.12 16.50 11.29
C ASN A 143 -22.27 16.90 12.22
N LYS A 144 -22.33 16.25 13.39
CA LYS A 144 -22.91 16.86 14.59
C LYS A 144 -22.00 16.52 15.77
N SER A 145 -20.95 17.32 15.91
CA SER A 145 -20.13 17.34 17.12
C SER A 145 -21.02 17.80 18.28
N LYS A 146 -20.94 17.10 19.41
CA LYS A 146 -21.64 17.45 20.66
C LYS A 146 -20.91 18.64 21.31
N GLU A 147 -21.51 19.83 21.27
CA GLU A 147 -21.26 20.85 22.28
C GLU A 147 -21.93 20.44 23.59
N LYS A 148 -21.18 20.52 24.70
CA LYS A 148 -21.61 20.15 26.05
C LYS A 148 -21.46 21.38 26.95
N ILE A 149 -22.59 22.03 27.25
CA ILE A 149 -22.78 23.26 28.06
C ILE A 149 -24.24 23.06 28.60
N ILE A 150 -24.58 22.83 29.88
CA ILE A 150 -24.64 23.64 31.13
C ILE A 150 -25.38 22.75 32.17
N SER A 151 -24.87 22.44 33.37
CA SER A 151 -25.00 23.08 34.70
C SER A 151 -26.41 23.27 35.31
N HIS A 152 -26.51 22.87 36.59
CA HIS A 152 -27.36 23.35 37.69
C HIS A 152 -28.82 22.82 37.81
N TYR A 153 -29.09 22.10 38.90
CA TYR A 153 -30.44 21.91 39.44
C TYR A 153 -30.52 22.59 40.81
N ASP A 154 -31.53 23.46 40.93
CA ASP A 154 -31.94 24.23 42.10
C ASP A 154 -33.14 23.49 42.72
N VAL A 155 -33.20 23.40 44.05
CA VAL A 155 -34.30 22.75 44.79
C VAL A 155 -34.87 23.77 45.76
N SER A 156 -36.13 24.15 45.55
CA SER A 156 -36.91 24.91 46.52
C SER A 156 -38.25 24.22 46.77
N ASP A 157 -38.60 24.36 48.04
CA ASP A 157 -39.54 23.64 48.87
C ASP A 157 -40.93 24.32 48.90
N ASP A 158 -41.90 23.52 49.36
CA ASP A 158 -43.12 23.89 50.10
C ASP A 158 -44.45 24.24 49.39
N SER A 159 -45.50 23.61 49.91
CA SER A 159 -46.87 24.11 50.17
C SER A 159 -48.08 23.43 49.49
N ASP A 160 -49.13 23.31 50.31
CA ASP A 160 -50.27 22.35 50.35
C ASP A 160 -51.49 22.65 49.44
N ASP A 161 -52.30 21.61 49.12
CA ASP A 161 -53.75 21.47 49.43
C ASP A 161 -54.55 20.50 48.51
N GLU A 162 -55.26 19.58 49.18
CA GLU A 162 -56.62 18.99 48.97
C GLU A 162 -57.15 18.42 47.61
N PHE A 163 -57.38 17.08 47.62
CA PHE A 163 -58.46 16.24 47.05
C PHE A 163 -58.90 16.31 45.55
N VAL A 164 -58.77 15.19 44.82
CA VAL A 164 -59.85 14.33 44.20
C VAL A 164 -59.20 13.25 43.32
N SER A 165 -59.61 12.00 43.57
CA SER A 165 -59.26 10.75 42.88
C SER A 165 -59.53 10.77 41.36
N THR A 166 -58.56 10.32 40.54
CA THR A 166 -58.88 9.56 39.31
C THR A 166 -57.76 8.59 38.94
N SER A 167 -58.17 7.33 38.78
CA SER A 167 -57.37 6.17 38.42
C SER A 167 -56.77 6.26 37.02
N LYS A 168 -55.45 6.04 36.88
CA LYS A 168 -54.82 5.69 35.59
C LYS A 168 -53.83 4.54 35.75
N LYS A 169 -54.41 3.34 35.64
CA LYS A 169 -53.88 2.06 35.15
C LYS A 169 -52.36 1.96 34.95
N ALA A 170 -51.70 1.22 35.84
CA ALA A 170 -50.45 0.56 35.53
C ALA A 170 -50.69 -0.40 34.35
N LYS A 171 -50.06 -0.13 33.20
CA LYS A 171 -50.17 -0.93 31.99
C LYS A 171 -49.41 -2.24 32.23
N LEU A 172 -50.16 -3.32 32.45
CA LEU A 172 -49.65 -4.67 32.62
C LEU A 172 -48.98 -5.08 31.29
N VAL A 173 -47.66 -5.25 31.32
CA VAL A 173 -46.86 -5.73 30.18
C VAL A 173 -47.39 -7.10 29.78
N THR A 174 -47.98 -7.22 28.59
CA THR A 174 -48.56 -8.47 28.11
C THR A 174 -47.46 -9.41 27.63
N SER A 175 -47.72 -10.73 27.63
CA SER A 175 -46.76 -11.76 27.21
C SER A 175 -46.22 -11.57 25.78
N MET A 176 -46.95 -10.86 24.92
CA MET A 176 -46.52 -10.47 23.58
C MET A 176 -45.32 -9.50 23.61
N ASP A 177 -45.29 -8.54 24.54
CA ASP A 177 -44.18 -7.60 24.70
C ASP A 177 -42.91 -8.31 25.19
N PHE A 178 -43.06 -9.35 26.03
CA PHE A 178 -41.93 -10.17 26.50
C PHE A 178 -41.34 -11.05 25.39
N GLN A 179 -42.19 -11.62 24.52
CA GLN A 179 -41.73 -12.37 23.35
C GLN A 179 -41.00 -11.47 22.34
N GLN A 180 -41.50 -10.25 22.14
CA GLN A 180 -40.87 -9.27 21.26
C GLN A 180 -39.54 -8.74 21.84
N LEU A 181 -39.46 -8.56 23.16
CA LEU A 181 -38.19 -8.26 23.83
C LEU A 181 -37.18 -9.40 23.68
N LYS A 182 -37.63 -10.66 23.78
CA LYS A 182 -36.76 -11.83 23.61
C LYS A 182 -36.19 -11.92 22.19
N SER A 183 -37.02 -11.73 21.16
CA SER A 183 -36.53 -11.74 19.77
C SER A 183 -35.53 -10.61 19.50
N GLN A 184 -35.76 -9.42 20.07
CA GLN A 184 -34.80 -8.31 19.98
C GLN A 184 -33.47 -8.63 20.68
N LEU A 185 -33.51 -9.34 21.81
CA LEU A 185 -32.30 -9.77 22.53
C LEU A 185 -31.52 -10.83 21.75
N ASP A 186 -32.21 -11.76 21.10
CA ASP A 186 -31.59 -12.78 20.25
C ASP A 186 -30.98 -12.18 18.98
N GLU A 187 -31.63 -11.19 18.36
CA GLU A 187 -31.07 -10.42 17.25
C GLU A 187 -29.85 -9.60 17.68
N MET A 188 -29.91 -8.95 18.85
CA MET A 188 -28.76 -8.25 19.43
C MET A 188 -27.59 -9.20 19.70
N LYS A 189 -27.87 -10.41 20.20
CA LYS A 189 -26.85 -11.43 20.45
C LYS A 189 -26.22 -11.91 19.14
N GLY A 190 -27.02 -12.05 18.07
CA GLY A 190 -26.54 -12.31 16.71
C GLY A 190 -25.60 -11.22 16.21
N MET A 191 -26.03 -9.95 16.30
CA MET A 191 -25.20 -8.81 15.90
C MET A 191 -23.91 -8.69 16.72
N ILE A 192 -23.95 -8.99 18.02
CA ILE A 192 -22.76 -9.00 18.87
C ILE A 192 -21.82 -10.13 18.45
N ASN A 193 -22.34 -11.33 18.17
CA ASN A 193 -21.54 -12.41 17.62
C ASN A 193 -20.91 -12.05 16.27
N ASP A 194 -21.65 -11.39 15.37
CA ASP A 194 -21.13 -10.94 14.09
C ASP A 194 -20.04 -9.86 14.27
N ILE A 195 -20.20 -8.93 15.23
CA ILE A 195 -19.18 -7.94 15.58
C ILE A 195 -17.94 -8.59 16.19
N LEU A 196 -18.13 -9.58 17.07
CA LEU A 196 -17.04 -10.36 17.65
C LEU A 196 -16.31 -11.18 16.57
N GLN A 197 -17.02 -11.64 15.54
CA GLN A 197 -16.45 -12.35 14.40
C GLN A 197 -15.68 -11.41 13.45
N VAL A 198 -16.09 -10.14 13.31
CA VAL A 198 -15.36 -9.11 12.54
C VAL A 198 -14.10 -8.62 13.27
N ASN A 199 -14.08 -8.68 14.60
CA ASN A 199 -12.88 -8.41 15.43
C ASN A 199 -12.00 -9.63 15.65
N GLN A 200 -12.28 -10.75 14.97
CA GLN A 200 -11.37 -11.88 14.98
C GLN A 200 -10.09 -11.45 14.26
N GLU A 201 -9.00 -11.29 15.02
CA GLU A 201 -7.67 -11.08 14.46
C GLU A 201 -7.46 -12.13 13.37
N VAL A 202 -7.48 -11.71 12.11
CA VAL A 202 -7.28 -12.62 10.99
C VAL A 202 -5.81 -12.99 11.03
N SER A 203 -5.50 -14.09 11.73
CA SER A 203 -4.16 -14.62 11.78
C SER A 203 -3.72 -14.90 10.35
N LEU A 204 -2.53 -14.43 9.99
CA LEU A 204 -1.99 -14.69 8.67
C LEU A 204 -1.82 -16.21 8.52
N PRO A 205 -2.13 -16.80 7.35
CA PRO A 205 -1.83 -18.20 7.09
C PRO A 205 -0.36 -18.49 7.39
N VAL A 206 -0.06 -19.65 7.99
CA VAL A 206 1.31 -20.03 8.40
C VAL A 206 2.34 -19.87 7.28
N GLY A 207 1.95 -20.22 6.04
CA GLY A 207 2.81 -20.03 4.87
C GLY A 207 3.17 -18.55 4.60
N VAL A 208 2.22 -17.64 4.82
CA VAL A 208 2.45 -16.20 4.70
C VAL A 208 3.35 -15.70 5.82
N VAL A 209 3.11 -16.13 7.06
CA VAL A 209 3.98 -15.77 8.20
C VAL A 209 5.42 -16.19 7.94
N LYS A 210 5.63 -17.41 7.43
CA LYS A 210 6.97 -17.90 7.05
C LYS A 210 7.63 -17.03 5.98
N LEU A 211 6.91 -16.71 4.90
CA LEU A 211 7.43 -15.86 3.84
C LEU A 211 7.81 -14.46 4.35
N VAL A 212 6.97 -13.85 5.18
CA VAL A 212 7.23 -12.54 5.77
C VAL A 212 8.42 -12.62 6.74
N ARG A 213 8.49 -13.66 7.56
CA ARG A 213 9.62 -13.92 8.46
C ARG A 213 10.93 -14.01 7.68
N ASP A 214 10.96 -14.84 6.64
CA ASP A 214 12.16 -15.06 5.82
C ASP A 214 12.60 -13.81 5.04
N ALA A 215 11.63 -13.00 4.56
CA ALA A 215 11.88 -11.76 3.85
C ALA A 215 12.47 -10.66 4.74
N PHE A 216 12.00 -10.56 5.99
CA PHE A 216 12.42 -9.55 6.96
C PHE A 216 13.36 -10.12 8.03
N MET A 217 14.05 -11.22 7.75
CA MET A 217 15.10 -11.77 8.61
C MET A 217 16.46 -11.17 8.24
N CYS A 218 17.19 -10.69 9.25
CA CYS A 218 18.57 -10.24 9.05
C CYS A 218 19.46 -11.40 8.59
N LYS A 219 20.16 -11.27 7.46
CA LYS A 219 21.00 -12.35 6.91
C LYS A 219 22.32 -12.54 7.66
N ILE A 220 22.58 -11.73 8.68
CA ILE A 220 23.81 -11.79 9.50
C ILE A 220 23.50 -12.31 10.91
N CYS A 221 22.48 -11.75 11.58
CA CYS A 221 22.13 -12.15 12.96
C CYS A 221 20.85 -13.00 13.06
N HIS A 222 20.16 -13.25 11.95
CA HIS A 222 18.91 -14.03 11.88
C HIS A 222 17.75 -13.54 12.75
N VAL A 223 17.88 -12.33 13.32
CA VAL A 223 16.78 -11.67 14.06
C VAL A 223 15.70 -11.25 13.07
N THR A 224 14.45 -11.52 13.45
CA THR A 224 13.25 -11.18 12.69
C THR A 224 12.21 -10.49 13.59
N PRO A 225 11.57 -9.39 13.16
CA PRO A 225 11.93 -8.59 11.97
C PRO A 225 13.30 -7.92 12.12
N ILE A 226 13.92 -7.53 11.00
CA ILE A 226 15.16 -6.75 10.97
C ILE A 226 14.97 -5.49 11.83
N LYS A 227 15.93 -5.21 12.71
CA LYS A 227 15.94 -3.97 13.49
C LYS A 227 16.31 -2.81 12.58
N PRO A 228 15.47 -1.77 12.48
CA PRO A 228 15.83 -0.58 11.73
C PRO A 228 17.07 0.11 12.31
N PRO A 229 17.83 0.84 11.48
CA PRO A 229 17.63 1.01 10.05
C PRO A 229 17.96 -0.24 9.23
N VAL A 230 17.16 -0.50 8.19
CA VAL A 230 17.32 -1.67 7.32
C VAL A 230 18.30 -1.35 6.19
N ILE A 231 19.32 -2.18 6.02
CA ILE A 231 20.23 -2.09 4.88
C ILE A 231 19.84 -3.14 3.85
N ALA A 232 19.72 -2.70 2.59
CA ALA A 232 19.60 -3.58 1.45
C ALA A 232 20.83 -3.50 0.56
N THR A 233 20.99 -4.48 -0.31
CA THR A 233 22.09 -4.52 -1.26
C THR A 233 21.58 -4.66 -2.69
N LYS A 234 22.24 -3.97 -3.62
CA LYS A 234 21.96 -4.02 -5.05
C LYS A 234 22.41 -5.34 -5.67
N CYS A 235 23.48 -5.96 -5.17
CA CYS A 235 24.09 -7.12 -5.83
C CYS A 235 23.18 -8.36 -5.89
N CYS A 236 22.33 -8.55 -4.89
CA CYS A 236 21.35 -9.65 -4.86
C CYS A 236 19.92 -9.16 -4.60
N SER A 237 19.71 -7.84 -4.71
CA SER A 237 18.40 -7.18 -4.56
C SER A 237 17.61 -7.61 -3.31
N THR A 238 18.31 -7.89 -2.20
CA THR A 238 17.70 -8.40 -0.96
C THR A 238 17.92 -7.43 0.20
N LEU A 239 17.01 -7.50 1.19
CA LEU A 239 17.25 -6.91 2.51
C LEU A 239 18.37 -7.69 3.18
N LEU A 240 19.47 -7.00 3.46
CA LEU A 240 20.68 -7.62 4.00
C LEU A 240 20.59 -7.78 5.51
N GLY A 241 20.16 -6.74 6.21
CA GLY A 241 20.00 -6.81 7.66
C GLY A 241 20.03 -5.47 8.37
N CYS A 242 20.19 -5.55 9.69
CA CYS A 242 20.28 -4.38 10.56
C CYS A 242 21.56 -3.60 10.26
N GLU A 243 21.48 -2.27 10.34
CA GLU A 243 22.64 -1.39 10.18
C GLU A 243 23.86 -1.83 11.01
N VAL A 244 23.66 -2.12 12.30
CA VAL A 244 24.75 -2.53 13.21
C VAL A 244 25.48 -3.78 12.70
N CYS A 245 24.72 -4.76 12.20
CA CYS A 245 25.29 -6.00 11.69
C CYS A 245 26.09 -5.77 10.41
N VAL A 246 25.54 -4.96 9.49
CA VAL A 246 26.19 -4.66 8.22
C VAL A 246 27.43 -3.80 8.43
N ASN A 247 27.35 -2.77 9.28
CA ASN A 247 28.49 -1.93 9.64
C ASN A 247 29.60 -2.75 10.31
N ARG A 248 29.24 -3.67 11.23
CA ARG A 248 30.22 -4.58 11.84
C ARG A 248 30.87 -5.50 10.79
N TRP A 249 30.09 -6.04 9.86
CA TRP A 249 30.61 -6.89 8.78
C TRP A 249 31.64 -6.14 7.93
N TYR A 250 31.31 -4.92 7.51
CA TYR A 250 32.17 -4.10 6.65
C TYR A 250 33.19 -3.24 7.41
N ASN A 251 33.29 -3.31 8.73
CA ASN A 251 34.25 -2.51 9.49
C ASN A 251 35.71 -2.94 9.20
N GLY A 252 36.66 -2.02 9.31
CA GLY A 252 38.10 -2.27 9.18
C GLY A 252 38.74 -1.84 7.85
N THR A 253 40.04 -2.03 7.74
CA THR A 253 40.90 -1.57 6.62
C THR A 253 40.52 -2.18 5.26
N ASP A 254 39.93 -3.37 5.28
CA ASP A 254 39.51 -4.10 4.08
C ASP A 254 38.02 -3.93 3.73
N SER A 255 37.36 -2.92 4.30
CA SER A 255 35.92 -2.66 4.10
C SER A 255 35.46 -2.69 2.64
N LEU A 256 36.28 -2.14 1.74
CA LEU A 256 36.00 -2.03 0.30
C LEU A 256 36.25 -3.31 -0.49
N SER A 257 37.10 -4.22 0.01
CA SER A 257 37.39 -5.51 -0.63
C SER A 257 36.48 -6.64 -0.14
N LYS A 258 35.78 -6.42 0.98
CA LYS A 258 34.83 -7.38 1.56
C LYS A 258 33.67 -7.70 0.61
N LYS A 259 33.34 -8.99 0.60
CA LYS A 259 32.25 -9.56 -0.19
C LYS A 259 30.90 -9.40 0.52
N CYS A 260 29.83 -9.44 -0.25
CA CYS A 260 28.47 -9.48 0.26
C CYS A 260 28.26 -10.72 1.15
N PRO A 261 27.75 -10.59 2.39
CA PRO A 261 27.55 -11.74 3.28
C PRO A 261 26.46 -12.70 2.80
N TYR A 262 25.63 -12.31 1.82
CA TYR A 262 24.56 -13.14 1.29
C TYR A 262 24.94 -13.85 -0.03
N CYS A 263 25.37 -13.09 -1.05
CA CYS A 263 25.64 -13.65 -2.38
C CYS A 263 27.13 -13.72 -2.75
N ASN A 264 28.03 -13.33 -1.85
CA ASN A 264 29.48 -13.31 -2.06
C ASN A 264 29.98 -12.39 -3.20
N GLU A 265 29.14 -11.48 -3.73
CA GLU A 265 29.57 -10.47 -4.69
C GLU A 265 30.75 -9.66 -4.15
N PRO A 266 31.85 -9.46 -4.92
CA PRO A 266 32.94 -8.58 -4.52
C PRO A 266 32.46 -7.13 -4.34
N ARG A 267 33.13 -6.37 -3.47
CA ARG A 267 32.79 -4.95 -3.17
C ARG A 267 31.34 -4.77 -2.73
N GLY A 268 30.85 -5.66 -1.87
CA GLY A 268 29.45 -5.66 -1.44
C GLY A 268 29.01 -4.34 -0.80
N TYR A 269 29.91 -3.65 -0.08
CA TYR A 269 29.60 -2.38 0.61
C TYR A 269 29.15 -1.27 -0.34
N ALA A 270 29.83 -1.10 -1.48
CA ALA A 270 29.50 -0.06 -2.48
C ALA A 270 28.11 -0.23 -3.10
N SER A 271 27.55 -1.43 -2.96
CA SER A 271 26.22 -1.79 -3.44
C SER A 271 25.14 -1.71 -2.34
N THR A 272 25.46 -1.26 -1.13
CA THR A 272 24.48 -1.15 -0.04
C THR A 272 23.76 0.19 -0.01
N TYR A 273 22.52 0.19 0.46
CA TYR A 273 21.74 1.39 0.70
C TYR A 273 20.79 1.19 1.88
N GLN A 274 20.57 2.27 2.63
CA GLN A 274 19.70 2.29 3.80
C GLN A 274 18.26 2.59 3.36
N PHE A 275 17.33 1.74 3.76
CA PHE A 275 15.90 2.00 3.65
C PHE A 275 15.43 2.75 4.89
N LYS A 276 14.88 3.95 4.68
CA LYS A 276 14.20 4.75 5.72
C LYS A 276 12.69 4.59 5.57
N GLY A 277 11.96 4.61 6.69
CA GLY A 277 10.49 4.53 6.68
C GLY A 277 9.92 3.11 6.66
N LEU A 278 10.76 2.09 6.85
CA LEU A 278 10.29 0.72 7.14
C LEU A 278 10.03 0.49 8.63
N ASP A 279 10.39 1.45 9.48
CA ASP A 279 10.37 1.34 10.94
C ASP A 279 8.96 1.02 11.48
N GLU A 280 7.97 1.83 11.08
CA GLU A 280 6.56 1.65 11.50
C GLU A 280 5.97 0.35 10.94
N PHE A 281 6.33 0.00 9.69
CA PHE A 281 5.87 -1.22 9.06
C PHE A 281 6.42 -2.47 9.78
N LEU A 282 7.73 -2.50 10.08
CA LEU A 282 8.35 -3.60 10.80
C LEU A 282 7.86 -3.72 12.24
N ALA A 283 7.52 -2.60 12.89
CA ALA A 283 6.88 -2.62 14.20
C ALA A 283 5.49 -3.29 14.15
N GLY A 284 4.66 -2.93 13.18
CA GLY A 284 3.33 -3.54 12.99
C GLY A 284 3.42 -5.02 12.63
N VAL A 285 4.27 -5.36 11.67
CA VAL A 285 4.48 -6.75 11.21
C VAL A 285 5.11 -7.62 12.31
N GLY A 286 5.98 -7.05 13.15
CA GLY A 286 6.59 -7.77 14.26
C GLY A 286 5.57 -8.38 15.22
N ASN A 287 4.44 -7.71 15.45
CA ASN A 287 3.35 -8.23 16.27
C ASN A 287 2.63 -9.41 15.59
N MET A 288 2.49 -9.36 14.26
CA MET A 288 1.85 -10.42 13.47
C MET A 288 2.73 -11.67 13.33
N ILE A 289 4.06 -11.53 13.22
CA ILE A 289 4.98 -12.68 13.11
C ILE A 289 5.12 -13.44 14.42
N LYS A 290 5.06 -12.74 15.57
CA LYS A 290 5.19 -13.33 16.91
C LYS A 290 3.95 -14.11 17.37
N GLY A 291 2.76 -13.74 16.87
CA GLY A 291 1.51 -14.43 17.21
C GLY A 291 1.41 -15.87 16.70
N ALA A 292 2.27 -16.29 15.76
CA ALA A 292 2.23 -17.62 15.16
C ALA A 292 3.00 -18.70 15.93
N ASP A 293 3.81 -18.34 16.93
CA ASP A 293 4.63 -19.30 17.69
C ASP A 293 3.90 -19.82 18.96
N VAL A 294 2.64 -19.44 19.21
CA VAL A 294 1.91 -19.75 20.46
C VAL A 294 0.99 -20.98 20.37
N ASP A 295 0.69 -21.50 19.18
CA ASP A 295 -0.24 -22.63 19.00
C ASP A 295 0.48 -23.95 18.67
N MET A 296 1.40 -24.39 19.54
CA MET A 296 1.86 -25.78 19.55
C MET A 296 1.65 -26.34 20.95
N PRO A 297 0.62 -27.19 21.17
CA PRO A 297 0.53 -27.93 22.42
C PRO A 297 1.74 -28.85 22.51
N GLU A 298 2.54 -28.66 23.56
CA GLU A 298 3.55 -29.63 23.98
C GLU A 298 2.84 -30.96 24.23
N ASN A 299 3.00 -31.91 23.30
CA ASN A 299 2.72 -33.30 23.57
C ASN A 299 3.72 -33.77 24.62
N HIS A 300 3.27 -33.81 25.87
CA HIS A 300 3.86 -34.67 26.89
C HIS A 300 3.88 -36.10 26.36
N VAL A 301 5.08 -36.63 26.17
CA VAL A 301 5.32 -38.06 26.07
C VAL A 301 5.86 -38.49 27.43
N GLU A 302 5.16 -39.47 28.02
CA GLU A 302 5.49 -40.19 29.26
C GLU A 302 6.89 -40.79 29.27
#